data_AF-A5GBQ6-F1
#
_entry.id   AF-A5GBQ6-F1
#
_cell.length_a   1.000
_cell.length_b   1.000
_cell.length_c   1.000
_cell.angle_alpha   90.00
_cell.angle_beta   90.00
_cell.angle_gamma   90.00
#
_symmetry.space_group_name_H-M   'P 1'
#
loop_
_entity.id
_entity.type
_entity.pdbx_description
1 polymer ?
#
loop_
_entity_poly.entity_id
_entity_poly.type
_entity_poly.pdbx_seq_one_letter_code
_entity_poly.pdbx_strand_id
1 'polypeptide(L)'
;MKAEYDFSKAKRGAVVPQTGKTRITIYLDDAILEEFRVRADAAGKGYQTLINDALREYLSKDSGNLEETLRKVIREEMGRAA
;
A
#
# COMPACT_ATOMS: atom_id res chain seq x y z
N MET A 1 3.71 7.55 -34.10
CA MET A 1 4.27 8.47 -33.08
C MET A 1 5.19 9.46 -33.79
N LYS A 2 5.17 10.74 -33.42
CA LYS A 2 6.16 11.70 -33.95
C LYS A 2 7.51 11.45 -33.30
N ALA A 3 8.58 11.64 -34.07
CA ALA A 3 9.95 11.46 -33.61
C ALA A 3 10.31 12.46 -32.50
N GLU A 4 9.78 13.69 -32.57
CA GLU A 4 10.07 14.74 -31.60
C GLU A 4 8.82 15.61 -31.35
N TYR A 5 8.69 16.09 -30.11
CA TYR A 5 7.66 17.01 -29.67
C TYR A 5 8.33 18.27 -29.12
N ASP A 6 7.95 19.43 -29.65
CA ASP A 6 8.41 20.73 -29.18
C ASP A 6 7.60 21.17 -27.94
N PHE A 7 8.28 21.21 -26.80
CA PHE A 7 7.72 21.65 -25.50
C PHE A 7 8.19 23.05 -25.10
N SER A 8 8.76 23.84 -26.01
CA SER A 8 9.24 25.20 -25.74
C SER A 8 8.17 26.14 -25.15
N LYS A 9 6.90 25.89 -25.46
CA LYS A 9 5.73 26.63 -24.93
C LYS A 9 4.94 25.86 -23.87
N ALA A 10 5.42 24.70 -23.44
CA ALA A 10 4.73 23.91 -22.43
C ALA A 10 4.85 24.60 -21.06
N LYS A 11 3.71 24.90 -20.43
CA LYS A 11 3.67 25.33 -19.04
C LYS A 11 3.70 24.11 -18.14
N ARG A 12 4.68 24.02 -17.23
CA ARG A 12 4.62 23.08 -16.11
C ARG A 12 3.39 23.44 -15.29
N GLY A 13 2.39 22.55 -15.27
CA GLY A 13 1.23 22.71 -14.37
C GLY A 13 1.68 22.81 -12.92
N ALA A 14 0.90 23.49 -12.08
CA ALA A 14 1.16 23.52 -10.65
C ALA A 14 1.27 22.08 -10.14
N VAL A 15 2.26 21.81 -9.28
CA VAL A 15 2.36 20.52 -8.59
C VAL A 15 1.06 20.34 -7.83
N VAL A 16 0.19 19.44 -8.32
CA VAL A 16 -1.11 19.20 -7.69
C VAL A 16 -0.83 18.70 -6.28
N PRO A 17 -1.27 19.42 -5.24
CA PRO A 17 -1.07 18.98 -3.87
C PRO A 17 -1.76 17.63 -3.69
N GLN A 18 -1.07 16.67 -3.08
CA GLN A 18 -1.65 15.37 -2.77
C GLN A 18 -2.62 15.56 -1.59
N THR A 19 -3.92 15.71 -1.88
CA THR A 19 -4.96 15.86 -0.86
C THR A 19 -5.02 14.62 0.03
N GLY A 20 -4.99 14.81 1.35
CA GLY A 20 -5.08 13.72 2.33
C GLY A 20 -3.80 12.89 2.53
N LYS A 21 -2.65 13.33 2.00
CA LYS A 21 -1.35 12.68 2.24
C LYS A 21 -0.38 13.67 2.88
N THR A 22 0.29 13.24 3.94
CA THR A 22 1.34 14.03 4.60
C THR A 22 2.70 13.47 4.20
N ARG A 23 3.61 14.34 3.74
CA ARG A 23 5.01 13.95 3.52
C ARG A 23 5.69 13.83 4.88
N ILE A 24 6.20 12.65 5.18
CA ILE A 24 6.98 12.37 6.38
C ILE A 24 8.38 11.90 6.00
N THR A 25 9.35 12.10 6.89
CA THR A 25 10.67 11.50 6.79
C THR A 25 10.71 10.32 7.75
N ILE A 26 10.87 9.11 7.22
CA ILE A 26 10.99 7.87 7.99
C ILE A 26 12.14 7.05 7.42
N TYR A 27 12.78 6.24 8.25
CA TYR A 27 13.69 5.19 7.79
C TYR A 27 12.87 3.93 7.50
N LEU A 28 13.17 3.29 6.38
CA LEU A 28 12.65 1.99 5.95
C LEU A 28 13.86 1.17 5.51
N ASP A 29 13.87 -0.12 5.84
CA ASP A 29 14.95 -1.00 5.41
C ASP A 29 15.02 -1.03 3.87
N ASP A 30 16.23 -0.97 3.33
CA ASP A 30 16.45 -0.97 1.87
C ASP A 30 15.83 -2.21 1.22
N ALA A 31 15.94 -3.38 1.87
CA ALA A 31 15.33 -4.61 1.37
C ALA A 31 13.81 -4.52 1.25
N ILE A 32 13.14 -3.85 2.20
CA ILE A 32 11.69 -3.62 2.15
C ILE A 32 11.37 -2.66 1.01
N LEU A 33 12.11 -1.55 0.90
CA LEU A 33 11.88 -0.55 -0.14
C LEU A 33 12.02 -1.15 -1.55
N GLU A 34 13.06 -1.96 -1.78
CA GLU A 34 13.29 -2.64 -3.05
C GLU A 34 12.18 -3.64 -3.39
N GLU A 35 11.75 -4.45 -2.44
CA GLU A 35 10.64 -5.39 -2.67
C GLU A 35 9.35 -4.66 -3.06
N PHE A 36 9.03 -3.55 -2.40
CA PHE A 36 7.86 -2.75 -2.75
C PHE A 36 7.99 -2.06 -4.10
N ARG A 37 9.21 -1.71 -4.55
CA ARG A 37 9.47 -1.17 -5.90
C ARG A 37 9.20 -2.24 -6.96
N VAL A 38 9.75 -3.43 -6.82
CA VAL A 38 9.54 -4.54 -7.77
C VAL A 38 8.06 -4.89 -7.90
N ARG A 39 7.34 -4.99 -6.78
CA ARG A 39 5.90 -5.27 -6.76
C ARG A 39 5.07 -4.16 -7.38
N ALA A 40 5.45 -2.90 -7.14
CA ALA A 40 4.79 -1.74 -7.71
C ALA A 40 4.90 -1.70 -9.23
N ASP A 41 6.09 -1.95 -9.76
CA ASP A 41 6.35 -1.97 -11.19
C ASP A 41 5.52 -3.08 -11.87
N ALA A 42 5.46 -4.27 -11.28
CA ALA A 42 4.62 -5.36 -11.78
C ALA A 42 3.12 -5.05 -11.74
N ALA A 43 2.67 -4.28 -10.75
CA ALA A 43 1.26 -3.90 -10.57
C ALA A 43 0.85 -2.61 -11.31
N GLY A 44 1.80 -1.90 -11.94
CA GLY A 44 1.57 -0.58 -12.53
C GLY A 44 1.14 0.48 -11.52
N LYS A 45 1.51 0.33 -10.25
CA LYS A 45 1.20 1.25 -9.14
C LYS A 45 2.48 1.88 -8.60
N GLY A 46 2.38 3.00 -7.88
CA GLY A 46 3.54 3.54 -7.15
C GLY A 46 3.85 2.73 -5.89
N TYR A 47 5.12 2.48 -5.59
CA TYR A 47 5.55 1.77 -4.37
C TYR A 47 5.05 2.43 -3.09
N GLN A 48 4.98 3.77 -3.06
CA GLN A 48 4.40 4.51 -1.94
C GLN A 48 2.91 4.22 -1.74
N THR A 49 2.16 3.96 -2.81
CA THR A 49 0.74 3.56 -2.71
C THR A 49 0.64 2.18 -2.10
N LEU A 50 1.46 1.21 -2.55
CA LEU A 50 1.46 -0.14 -1.98
C LEU A 50 1.84 -0.16 -0.51
N ILE A 51 2.84 0.63 -0.09
CA ILE A 51 3.21 0.77 1.32
C ILE A 51 2.02 1.30 2.13
N ASN A 52 1.33 2.34 1.64
CA ASN A 52 0.15 2.87 2.34
C ASN A 52 -1.01 1.86 2.40
N ASP A 53 -1.23 1.10 1.34
CA ASP A 53 -2.26 0.06 1.32
C ASP A 53 -1.95 -1.05 2.34
N ALA A 54 -0.68 -1.47 2.43
CA ALA A 54 -0.24 -2.44 3.44
C ALA A 54 -0.42 -1.91 4.87
N LEU A 55 -0.11 -0.64 5.12
CA LEU A 55 -0.35 0.01 6.42
C LEU A 55 -1.85 0.07 6.75
N ARG A 56 -2.72 0.40 5.79
CA ARG A 56 -4.17 0.37 5.98
C ARG A 56 -4.68 -1.03 6.30
N GLU A 57 -4.19 -2.04 5.58
CA GLU A 57 -4.55 -3.44 5.83
C GLU A 57 -4.11 -3.88 7.22
N TYR A 58 -2.90 -3.52 7.64
CA TYR A 58 -2.40 -3.79 8.98
C TYR A 58 -3.31 -3.17 10.06
N LEU A 59 -3.64 -1.88 9.93
CA LEU A 59 -4.55 -1.19 10.86
C LEU A 59 -5.97 -1.78 10.84
N SER A 60 -6.41 -2.30 9.69
CA SER A 60 -7.71 -2.98 9.56
C SER A 60 -7.71 -4.38 10.19
N LYS A 61 -6.55 -5.03 10.32
CA LYS A 61 -6.40 -6.32 11.01
C LYS A 61 -6.33 -6.15 12.53
N ASP A 62 -5.79 -5.04 12.99
CA ASP A 62 -5.65 -4.69 14.40
C ASP A 62 -6.99 -4.30 15.07
N SER A 63 -8.10 -4.29 14.33
CA SER A 63 -9.45 -4.24 14.90
C SER A 63 -9.85 -5.59 15.53
N GLY A 64 -9.05 -6.07 16.48
CA GLY A 64 -9.33 -6.92 17.65
C GLY A 64 -10.14 -8.22 17.51
N ASN A 65 -10.76 -8.50 16.37
CA ASN A 65 -11.92 -9.39 16.32
C ASN A 65 -11.68 -10.59 15.40
N LEU A 66 -10.74 -10.52 14.46
CA LEU A 66 -10.50 -11.63 13.54
C LEU A 66 -9.83 -12.81 14.25
N GLU A 67 -8.80 -12.56 15.06
CA GLU A 67 -8.13 -13.63 15.81
C GLU A 67 -9.05 -14.23 16.88
N GLU A 68 -9.82 -13.40 17.58
CA GLU A 68 -10.79 -13.87 18.57
C GLU A 68 -11.92 -14.67 17.91
N THR A 69 -12.43 -14.22 16.77
CA THR A 69 -13.43 -14.95 15.97
C THR A 69 -12.86 -16.28 15.48
N LEU A 70 -11.63 -16.31 14.95
CA LEU A 70 -10.97 -17.54 14.53
C LEU A 70 -10.80 -18.53 15.70
N ARG A 71 -10.32 -18.06 16.86
CA ARG A 71 -10.19 -18.89 18.07
C ARG A 71 -11.54 -19.45 18.52
N LYS A 72 -12.60 -18.63 18.46
CA LYS A 72 -13.96 -19.05 18.80
C LYS A 72 -14.46 -20.14 17.86
N VAL A 73 -14.37 -19.92 16.55
CA VAL A 73 -14.79 -20.89 15.52
C VAL A 73 -14.02 -22.21 15.65
N ILE A 74 -12.70 -22.16 15.82
CA ILE A 74 -11.87 -23.37 16.01
C ILE A 74 -12.31 -24.15 17.26
N ARG A 75 -12.58 -23.46 18.38
CA ARG A 75 -13.05 -24.12 19.62
C ARG A 75 -14.43 -24.74 19.46
N GLU A 76 -15.35 -24.06 18.77
CA GLU A 76 -16.68 -24.58 18.47
C GLU A 76 -16.61 -25.85 17.61
N GLU A 77 -15.75 -25.89 16.60
CA GLU A 77 -15.59 -27.07 15.75
C GLU A 77 -14.88 -28.23 16.48
N MET A 78 -13.89 -27.95 17.33
CA MET A 78 -13.27 -28.98 18.18
C MET A 78 -14.24 -29.55 19.22
N GLY A 79 -15.15 -28.73 19.76
CA GLY A 79 -16.17 -29.17 20.72
C GLY A 79 -17.31 -29.97 20.09
N ARG A 80 -17.56 -29.82 18.79
CA ARG A 80 -18.54 -30.61 18.02
C ARG A 80 -18.00 -31.94 17.52
N ALA A 81 -16.68 -32.07 17.41
CA ALA A 81 -16.01 -33.28 16.95
C ALA A 81 -15.71 -34.30 18.07
N ALA A 82 -16.07 -33.98 19.32
CA ALA A 82 -16.00 -34.86 20.50
C ALA A 82 -17.40 -35.34 20.91
#